data_AF-V5U2J3-F1
#
_entry.id   AF-V5U2J3-F1
#
_cell.length_a   1.000
_cell.length_b   1.000
_cell.length_c   1.000
_cell.angle_alpha   90.00
_cell.angle_beta   90.00
_cell.angle_gamma   90.00
#
_symmetry.space_group_name_H-M   'P 1'
#
loop_
_entity.id
_entity.type
_entity.pdbx_description
1 polymer ?
#
loop_
_entity_poly.entity_id
_entity_poly.type
_entity_poly.pdbx_seq_one_letter_code
_entity_poly.pdbx_strand_id
1 'polypeptide(L)'
;MVTDAQIVDQASDEAAAVIMAHREGLAAWRGITNKLRNFLEDAEITEENHASMSRSITAGVDAQIKVINAERKAYNLDSEEGNKTVDDLSSLMDSLSQGA
;
A
#
# COMPACT_ATOMS: atom_id res chain seq x y z
N MET A 1 -10.30 -36.28 -7.04
CA MET A 1 -8.94 -35.74 -7.18
C MET A 1 -9.07 -34.25 -7.34
N VAL A 2 -8.31 -33.47 -6.55
CA VAL A 2 -8.18 -32.02 -6.79
C VAL A 2 -7.29 -31.87 -8.02
N THR A 3 -7.69 -31.01 -8.95
CA THR A 3 -6.92 -30.70 -10.16
C THR A 3 -5.89 -29.62 -9.88
N ASP A 4 -4.80 -29.57 -10.65
CA ASP A 4 -3.79 -28.52 -10.54
C ASP A 4 -4.42 -27.11 -10.67
N ALA A 5 -5.43 -26.97 -11.53
CA ALA A 5 -6.17 -25.72 -11.67
C ALA A 5 -6.86 -25.30 -10.36
N GLN A 6 -7.47 -26.25 -9.63
CA GLN A 6 -8.09 -25.96 -8.33
C GLN A 6 -7.07 -25.62 -7.25
N ILE A 7 -5.86 -26.21 -7.31
CA ILE A 7 -4.77 -25.87 -6.38
C ILE A 7 -4.28 -24.44 -6.63
N VAL A 8 -4.10 -24.06 -7.90
CA VAL A 8 -3.67 -22.71 -8.28
C VAL A 8 -4.73 -21.67 -7.91
N ASP A 9 -6.01 -21.96 -8.15
CA ASP A 9 -7.12 -21.07 -7.82
C ASP A 9 -7.19 -20.81 -6.31
N GLN A 10 -7.15 -21.87 -5.51
CA GLN A 10 -7.13 -21.75 -4.05
C GLN A 10 -5.91 -20.99 -3.53
N ALA A 11 -4.71 -21.26 -4.07
CA ALA A 11 -3.51 -20.53 -3.67
C ALA A 11 -3.59 -19.04 -4.06
N SER A 12 -4.24 -18.72 -5.18
CA SER A 12 -4.45 -17.34 -5.63
C SER A 12 -5.43 -16.59 -4.72
N ASP A 13 -6.53 -17.24 -4.31
CA ASP A 13 -7.51 -16.68 -3.38
C ASP A 13 -6.89 -16.42 -2.00
N GLU A 14 -6.10 -17.37 -1.49
CA GLU A 14 -5.39 -17.23 -0.22
C GLU A 14 -4.39 -16.06 -0.28
N ALA A 15 -3.65 -15.93 -1.38
CA ALA A 15 -2.73 -14.80 -1.58
C ALA A 15 -3.49 -13.45 -1.67
N ALA A 16 -4.61 -13.41 -2.40
CA ALA A 16 -5.44 -12.22 -2.51
C ALA A 16 -5.99 -11.78 -1.15
N ALA A 17 -6.43 -12.73 -0.32
CA ALA A 17 -6.93 -12.46 1.03
C ALA A 17 -5.85 -11.79 1.92
N VAL A 18 -4.60 -12.27 1.86
CA VAL A 18 -3.47 -11.67 2.60
C VAL A 18 -3.22 -10.24 2.15
N ILE A 19 -3.22 -9.98 0.84
CA ILE A 19 -3.02 -8.64 0.29
C ILE A 19 -4.14 -7.69 0.74
N MET A 20 -5.40 -8.15 0.70
CA MET A 20 -6.54 -7.36 1.15
C MET A 20 -6.46 -7.01 2.63
N ALA A 21 -6.12 -7.98 3.49
CA ALA A 21 -5.91 -7.74 4.91
C ALA A 21 -4.78 -6.72 5.18
N HIS A 22 -3.67 -6.79 4.44
CA HIS A 22 -2.61 -5.79 4.53
C HIS A 22 -3.08 -4.39 4.12
N ARG A 23 -3.88 -4.28 3.05
CA ARG A 23 -4.44 -3.00 2.58
C ARG A 23 -5.38 -2.38 3.62
N GLU A 24 -6.23 -3.18 4.23
CA GLU A 24 -7.10 -2.75 5.34
C GLU A 24 -6.29 -2.24 6.54
N GLY A 25 -5.23 -2.95 6.92
CA GLY A 25 -4.32 -2.54 7.98
C GLY A 25 -3.65 -1.18 7.69
N LEU A 26 -3.18 -0.97 6.47
CA LEU A 26 -2.59 0.32 6.05
C LEU A 26 -3.62 1.46 6.07
N ALA A 27 -4.84 1.21 5.62
CA ALA A 27 -5.92 2.20 5.67
C ALA A 27 -6.25 2.60 7.13
N ALA A 28 -6.27 1.63 8.05
CA ALA A 28 -6.46 1.90 9.47
C ALA A 28 -5.33 2.77 10.05
N TRP A 29 -4.07 2.47 9.72
CA TRP A 29 -2.91 3.29 10.12
C TRP A 29 -2.99 4.70 9.57
N ARG A 30 -3.35 4.86 8.29
CA ARG A 30 -3.58 6.18 7.67
C ARG A 30 -4.65 6.97 8.41
N GLY A 31 -5.74 6.31 8.81
CA GLY A 31 -6.79 6.91 9.64
C GLY A 31 -6.27 7.44 10.98
N ILE A 32 -5.41 6.68 11.68
CA ILE A 32 -4.79 7.11 12.94
C ILE A 32 -3.87 8.32 12.72
N THR A 33 -3.01 8.28 11.70
CA THR A 33 -2.10 9.39 11.39
C THR A 33 -2.87 10.66 11.01
N ASN A 34 -3.97 10.54 10.27
CA ASN A 34 -4.84 11.68 9.95
C ASN A 34 -5.50 12.31 11.19
N LYS A 35 -5.89 11.50 12.18
CA LYS A 35 -6.42 12.02 13.45
C LYS A 35 -5.37 12.85 14.20
N LEU A 36 -4.12 12.38 14.23
CA LEU A 36 -3.01 13.14 14.83
C LEU A 36 -2.75 14.45 14.08
N ARG A 37 -2.74 14.40 12.73
CA ARG A 37 -2.61 15.61 11.90
C ARG A 37 -3.70 16.63 12.24
N ASN A 38 -4.96 16.21 12.28
CA ASN A 38 -6.07 17.11 12.57
C ASN A 38 -5.94 17.71 13.99
N PHE A 39 -5.59 16.90 14.99
CA PHE A 39 -5.32 17.40 16.33
C PHE A 39 -4.22 18.47 16.35
N LEU A 40 -3.11 18.23 15.64
CA LEU A 40 -2.01 19.18 15.57
C LEU A 40 -2.35 20.45 14.78
N GLU A 41 -3.27 20.36 13.82
CA GLU A 41 -3.78 21.49 13.02
C GLU A 41 -4.67 22.42 13.87
N ASP A 42 -5.43 21.86 14.81
CA ASP A 42 -6.33 22.61 15.71
C ASP A 42 -5.65 23.08 17.02
N ALA A 43 -4.50 22.52 17.37
CA ALA A 43 -3.82 22.82 18.64
C ALA A 43 -3.12 24.18 18.61
N GLU A 44 -3.40 25.01 19.63
CA GLU A 44 -2.72 26.29 19.80
C GLU A 44 -1.26 26.10 20.20
N ILE A 45 -0.34 26.68 19.41
CA ILE A 45 1.09 26.67 19.68
C ILE A 45 1.42 27.86 20.60
N THR A 46 1.97 27.55 21.76
CA THR A 46 2.35 28.51 22.81
C THR A 46 3.84 28.39 23.14
N GLU A 47 4.39 29.36 23.86
CA GLU A 47 5.78 29.28 24.36
C GLU A 47 6.01 28.05 25.25
N GLU A 48 4.98 27.52 25.91
CA GLU A 48 5.10 26.36 26.79
C GLU A 48 5.14 25.03 26.04
N ASN A 49 4.52 24.95 24.85
CA ASN A 49 4.33 23.68 24.13
C ASN A 49 5.02 23.58 22.76
N HIS A 50 5.54 24.69 22.20
CA HIS A 50 6.09 24.71 20.83
C HIS A 50 7.17 23.63 20.59
N ALA A 51 8.05 23.38 21.57
CA ALA A 51 9.12 22.39 21.45
C ALA A 51 8.61 20.93 21.52
N SER A 52 7.55 20.65 22.26
CA SER A 52 6.93 19.31 22.29
C SER A 52 6.04 19.09 21.06
N MET A 53 5.35 20.13 20.60
CA MET A 53 4.58 20.09 19.35
C MET A 53 5.47 19.87 18.14
N SER A 54 6.60 20.57 18.04
CA SER A 54 7.58 20.36 16.96
C SER A 54 8.04 18.90 16.88
N ARG A 55 8.38 18.29 18.02
CA ARG A 55 8.75 16.86 18.07
C ARG A 55 7.60 15.93 17.66
N SER A 56 6.38 16.26 18.08
CA SER A 56 5.19 15.48 17.75
C SER A 56 4.86 15.55 16.25
N ILE A 57 5.03 16.73 15.63
CA ILE A 57 4.88 16.93 14.19
C ILE A 57 5.91 16.11 13.43
N THR A 58 7.19 16.16 13.81
CA THR A 58 8.25 15.36 13.15
C THR A 58 7.93 13.86 13.23
N ALA A 59 7.59 13.37 14.42
CA ALA A 59 7.23 11.96 14.59
C ALA A 59 5.99 11.56 13.77
N GLY A 60 4.99 12.45 13.68
CA GLY A 60 3.79 12.25 12.88
C GLY A 60 4.09 12.19 11.37
N VAL A 61 4.92 13.10 10.86
CA VAL A 61 5.36 13.13 9.46
C VAL A 61 6.15 11.87 9.12
N ASP A 62 7.09 11.46 9.97
CA ASP A 62 7.87 10.23 9.78
C ASP A 62 6.97 8.99 9.74
N ALA A 63 5.98 8.92 10.64
CA ALA A 63 4.99 7.84 10.63
C ALA A 63 4.18 7.85 9.32
N GLN A 64 3.75 9.02 8.86
CA GLN A 64 3.00 9.16 7.61
C GLN A 64 3.80 8.71 6.38
N ILE A 65 5.07 9.11 6.28
CA ILE A 65 5.96 8.70 5.19
C ILE A 65 6.12 7.17 5.17
N LYS A 66 6.28 6.53 6.34
CA LYS A 66 6.39 5.07 6.44
C LYS A 66 5.11 4.37 5.94
N VAL A 67 3.93 4.87 6.30
CA VAL A 67 2.65 4.34 5.81
C VAL A 67 2.54 4.49 4.30
N ILE A 68 2.86 5.67 3.75
CA ILE A 68 2.82 5.93 2.31
C ILE A 68 3.77 4.98 1.55
N ASN A 69 5.00 4.80 2.04
CA ASN A 69 5.96 3.89 1.40
C ASN A 69 5.50 2.43 1.46
N ALA A 70 4.85 2.02 2.56
CA ALA A 70 4.27 0.69 2.68
C ALA A 70 3.09 0.50 1.72
N GLU A 71 2.21 1.49 1.58
CA GLU A 71 1.12 1.51 0.59
C GLU A 71 1.67 1.40 -0.84
N ARG A 72 2.68 2.21 -1.18
CA ARG A 72 3.30 2.19 -2.51
C ARG A 72 3.88 0.82 -2.85
N LYS A 73 4.55 0.16 -1.90
CA LYS A 73 5.04 -1.22 -2.05
C LYS A 73 3.89 -2.23 -2.18
N ALA A 74 2.87 -2.14 -1.33
CA ALA A 74 1.72 -3.04 -1.35
C ALA A 74 0.89 -2.95 -2.65
N TYR A 75 0.95 -1.80 -3.33
CA TYR A 75 0.31 -1.56 -4.61
C TYR A 75 1.26 -1.70 -5.81
N ASN A 76 2.49 -2.15 -5.59
CA ASN A 76 3.52 -2.22 -6.64
C ASN A 76 3.73 -0.89 -7.40
N LEU A 77 3.52 0.24 -6.72
CA LEU A 77 3.72 1.59 -7.28
C LEU A 77 5.19 2.04 -7.25
N ASP A 78 6.05 1.25 -6.59
CA ASP A 78 7.50 1.48 -6.48
C ASP A 78 8.32 0.55 -7.38
N SER A 79 7.71 -0.35 -8.16
CA SER A 79 8.47 -1.17 -9.11
C SER A 79 8.90 -0.33 -10.32
N GLU A 80 10.19 -0.33 -10.65
CA GLU A 80 10.76 0.28 -11.88
C GLU A 80 10.09 -0.25 -13.16
N GLU A 81 9.40 -1.38 -13.05
CA GLU A 81 8.80 -2.09 -14.17
C GLU A 81 7.61 -1.36 -14.81
N GLY A 82 7.02 -0.36 -14.15
CA GLY A 82 5.75 0.20 -14.62
C GLY A 82 4.69 -0.91 -14.71
N ASN A 83 3.49 -0.57 -15.19
CA ASN A 83 2.42 -1.55 -15.32
C ASN A 83 2.69 -2.54 -16.48
N LYS A 84 3.60 -3.52 -16.27
CA LYS A 84 3.91 -4.58 -17.24
C LYS A 84 2.74 -5.49 -17.57
N THR A 85 1.63 -5.40 -16.83
CA THR A 85 0.41 -6.17 -17.13
C THR A 85 -0.06 -5.95 -18.57
N VAL A 86 0.14 -4.75 -19.14
CA VAL A 86 -0.22 -4.49 -20.55
C VAL A 86 0.83 -5.06 -21.52
N ASP A 87 2.12 -4.95 -21.20
CA ASP A 87 3.20 -5.47 -22.06
C ASP A 87 3.24 -7.00 -22.06
N ASP A 88 3.01 -7.62 -20.91
CA ASP A 88 2.90 -9.07 -20.75
C ASP A 88 1.63 -9.58 -21.42
N LEU A 89 0.51 -8.88 -21.30
CA LEU A 89 -0.74 -9.22 -22.01
C LEU A 89 -0.58 -9.08 -23.53
N SER A 90 0.10 -8.04 -24.00
CA SER A 90 0.39 -7.84 -25.43
C SER A 90 1.32 -8.94 -25.96
N SER A 91 2.33 -9.33 -25.20
CA SER A 91 3.23 -10.45 -25.54
C SER A 91 2.48 -11.79 -25.57
N LEU A 92 1.51 -11.98 -24.67
CA LEU A 92 0.64 -13.16 -24.63
C LEU A 92 -0.31 -13.19 -25.84
N MET A 93 -0.87 -12.05 -26.23
CA MET A 93 -1.69 -11.92 -27.44
C MET A 93 -0.87 -12.13 -28.72
N ASP A 94 0.36 -11.62 -28.78
CA ASP A 94 1.26 -11.82 -29.92
C ASP A 94 1.68 -13.28 -30.07
N SER A 95 2.02 -13.96 -28.96
CA SER A 95 2.34 -15.39 -28.98
C SER A 95 1.14 -16.27 -29.35
N LEU A 96 -0.07 -15.90 -28.92
CA LEU A 96 -1.31 -16.56 -29.34
C LEU A 96 -1.65 -16.28 -30.81
N SER A 97 -1.38 -15.07 -31.30
CA SER A 97 -1.59 -14.69 -32.70
C SER A 97 -0.58 -15.33 -33.65
N GLN A 98 0.63 -15.64 -33.17
CA GLN A 98 1.66 -16.29 -33.97
C GLN A 98 1.47 -17.81 -34.03
N GLY A 99 0.64 -18.39 -33.14
CA GLY A 99 0.45 -19.83 -33.03
C GLY A 99 1.72 -20.51 -32.49
N ALA A 100 1.55 -21.58 -31.71
CA ALA A 100 2.66 -22.45 -31.35
C ALA A 100 3.37 -23.03 -32.58
#